data_AF-A0A1F8BFP2-F1
#
_entry.id   AF-A0A1F8BFP2-F1
#
_cell.length_a   1.000
_cell.length_b   1.000
_cell.length_c   1.000
_cell.angle_alpha   90.00
_cell.angle_beta   90.00
_cell.angle_gamma   90.00
#
_symmetry.space_group_name_H-M   'P 1'
#
loop_
_entity.id
_entity.type
_entity.pdbx_description
1 polymer ?
#
loop_
_entity_poly.entity_id
_entity_poly.type
_entity_poly.pdbx_seq_one_letter_code
_entity_poly.pdbx_strand_id
1 'polypeptide(L)'
;MPRDIFVEGYTDGVLAIEGNRTGLVEAIREGMVKFEEQQDGRVDFSKFPVAGTTIEVRPEDLLPTGEVSGVLSSKGILRDLVLGRTTIYPFDPRSLGDNSYDLKIAEDYYVIKPQFKWVLPFPGTMRMLLLDRFFGKHSHVFNPWSKVDSERYWEKPRRARTPEQLKRDLKVKDLNGFRNGDLILAAYPGTMLLGSTQEFVGTGGNVGIVSARSSIGRSHWTVCEDAFLINQRYKNRIALELRSKFSPEYEDHWNILIVGERVAQIAFLSSEEALGSELQRQTKYSQSGKPLDEIIRDWTPQEMLPKLYKDREGR
;
A
#
# COMPACT_ATOMS: atom_id res chain seq x y z
N MET A 1 -5.20 -19.54 26.83
CA MET A 1 -3.76 -19.32 26.54
C MET A 1 -3.67 -18.47 25.27
N PRO A 2 -3.30 -17.19 25.35
CA PRO A 2 -3.05 -16.40 24.15
C PRO A 2 -1.56 -16.53 23.78
N ARG A 3 -1.32 -17.25 22.69
CA ARG A 3 -0.18 -17.07 21.80
C ARG A 3 -0.41 -15.75 21.04
N ASP A 4 0.67 -15.07 20.66
CA ASP A 4 0.75 -14.03 19.61
C ASP A 4 1.56 -12.79 20.04
N ILE A 5 2.85 -13.00 20.32
CA ILE A 5 3.91 -12.06 19.94
C ILE A 5 5.05 -12.92 19.40
N PHE A 6 5.54 -12.64 18.20
CA PHE A 6 6.80 -13.18 17.71
C PHE A 6 7.64 -12.04 17.14
N VAL A 7 8.81 -11.84 17.75
CA VAL A 7 9.96 -11.09 17.24
C VAL A 7 11.12 -12.08 17.31
N GLU A 8 11.52 -12.66 16.18
CA GLU A 8 12.56 -13.72 16.12
C GLU A 8 13.93 -13.22 15.65
N GLY A 9 14.11 -11.90 15.53
CA GLY A 9 15.42 -11.28 15.41
C GLY A 9 15.85 -10.85 14.01
N TYR A 10 16.91 -10.05 14.03
CA TYR A 10 17.50 -9.27 12.95
C TYR A 10 19.01 -9.34 13.11
N THR A 11 19.77 -9.45 12.03
CA THR A 11 21.24 -9.41 12.10
C THR A 11 21.80 -8.32 11.18
N ASP A 12 22.94 -7.76 11.63
CA ASP A 12 23.43 -6.40 11.33
C ASP A 12 22.43 -5.30 11.71
N GLY A 13 21.77 -5.46 12.87
CA GLY A 13 21.27 -4.41 13.76
C GLY A 13 19.84 -3.86 13.70
N VAL A 14 18.97 -4.53 14.42
CA VAL A 14 17.70 -3.98 14.88
C VAL A 14 17.43 -4.55 16.25
N LEU A 15 16.68 -3.74 16.96
CA LEU A 15 15.78 -3.97 18.07
C LEU A 15 15.28 -5.42 18.26
N ALA A 16 15.44 -5.94 19.47
CA ALA A 16 14.73 -7.13 19.97
C ALA A 16 13.97 -6.77 21.26
N ILE A 17 12.70 -7.21 21.38
CA ILE A 17 11.87 -7.08 22.58
C ILE A 17 11.20 -8.44 22.84
N GLU A 18 11.34 -8.98 24.05
CA GLU A 18 10.36 -9.95 24.58
C GLU A 18 10.17 -9.85 26.10
N GLY A 19 8.91 -9.87 26.56
CA GLY A 19 8.49 -9.85 27.97
C GLY A 19 7.03 -9.42 28.15
N ASN A 20 6.35 -9.94 29.18
CA ASN A 20 4.95 -9.61 29.51
C ASN A 20 4.74 -8.08 29.64
N ARG A 21 3.93 -7.53 28.72
CA ARG A 21 3.63 -6.10 28.55
C ARG A 21 3.19 -5.40 29.84
N THR A 22 2.53 -6.09 30.77
CA THR A 22 2.03 -5.49 32.01
C THR A 22 3.08 -5.54 33.13
N GLY A 23 3.84 -6.64 33.22
CA GLY A 23 4.88 -6.81 34.25
C GLY A 23 6.15 -5.99 34.01
N LEU A 24 6.54 -5.80 32.74
CA LEU A 24 7.74 -5.01 32.40
C LEU A 24 7.53 -3.50 32.67
N VAL A 25 6.32 -3.01 32.42
CA VAL A 25 5.95 -1.61 32.68
C VAL A 25 5.85 -1.32 34.17
N GLU A 26 5.35 -2.26 34.98
CA GLU A 26 5.29 -2.12 36.44
C GLU A 26 6.66 -2.29 37.11
N ALA A 27 7.49 -3.25 36.67
CA ALA A 27 8.82 -3.48 37.23
C ALA A 27 9.82 -2.32 36.98
N ILE A 28 9.68 -1.61 35.85
CA ILE A 28 10.44 -0.40 35.54
C ILE A 28 9.93 0.79 36.37
N ARG A 29 8.61 0.90 36.57
CA ARG A 29 7.99 1.98 37.36
C ARG A 29 8.30 1.85 38.87
N GLU A 30 8.50 0.64 39.37
CA GLU A 30 8.81 0.36 40.79
C GLU A 30 10.31 0.21 41.09
N GLY A 31 11.19 0.42 40.10
CA GLY A 31 12.64 0.42 40.30
C GLY A 31 13.25 -0.95 40.63
N MET A 32 12.58 -2.05 40.27
CA MET A 32 12.98 -3.41 40.61
C MET A 32 13.94 -4.06 39.59
N VAL A 33 14.18 -3.40 38.44
CA VAL A 33 15.18 -3.84 37.44
C VAL A 33 16.43 -2.99 37.60
N LYS A 34 17.54 -3.61 38.01
CA LYS A 34 18.89 -3.01 37.94
C LYS A 34 19.66 -3.66 36.80
N PHE A 35 20.16 -2.84 35.90
CA PHE A 35 21.03 -3.26 34.80
C PHE A 35 22.44 -3.45 35.37
N GLU A 36 22.96 -4.67 35.38
CA GLU A 36 24.37 -4.91 35.67
C GLU A 36 25.16 -4.84 34.36
N GLU A 37 25.99 -3.81 34.28
CA GLU A 37 26.90 -3.51 33.19
C GLU A 37 28.05 -4.54 33.23
N GLN A 38 28.23 -5.32 32.15
CA GLN A 38 29.51 -5.98 31.92
C GLN A 38 30.58 -4.90 31.72
N GLN A 39 31.83 -5.17 32.09
CA GLN A 39 32.92 -4.16 32.16
C GLN A 39 33.23 -3.40 30.86
N ASP A 40 32.60 -3.74 29.74
CA ASP A 40 32.68 -3.04 28.46
C ASP A 40 31.32 -2.55 27.91
N GLY A 41 30.23 -2.69 28.68
CA GLY A 41 28.91 -2.18 28.37
C GLY A 41 28.11 -2.95 27.32
N ARG A 42 28.46 -4.22 26.99
CA ARG A 42 27.78 -4.99 25.93
C ARG A 42 27.00 -6.22 26.43
N VAL A 43 25.92 -6.54 25.73
CA VAL A 43 25.13 -7.78 25.85
C VAL A 43 25.25 -8.58 24.54
N ASP A 44 25.53 -9.88 24.62
CA ASP A 44 25.89 -10.74 23.48
C ASP A 44 24.67 -11.42 22.82
N PHE A 45 24.52 -11.22 21.51
CA PHE A 45 23.43 -11.74 20.66
C PHE A 45 23.93 -12.67 19.53
N SER A 46 25.14 -13.21 19.64
CA SER A 46 25.88 -13.97 18.60
C SER A 46 25.27 -15.31 18.11
N LYS A 47 24.00 -15.64 18.43
CA LYS A 47 23.38 -16.94 18.10
C LYS A 47 22.46 -16.98 16.87
N PHE A 48 22.27 -15.90 16.11
CA PHE A 48 21.39 -15.94 14.92
C PHE A 48 21.96 -15.19 13.70
N PRO A 49 21.73 -15.66 12.46
CA PRO A 49 22.42 -15.16 11.27
C PRO A 49 21.56 -14.24 10.36
N VAL A 50 22.29 -13.40 9.61
CA VAL A 50 21.99 -12.65 8.35
C VAL A 50 21.90 -11.11 8.43
N ALA A 51 22.87 -10.49 7.72
CA ALA A 51 23.21 -9.08 7.46
C ALA A 51 22.08 -8.15 6.92
N GLY A 52 21.99 -6.82 7.15
CA GLY A 52 22.96 -5.75 6.88
C GLY A 52 22.41 -4.31 7.00
N THR A 53 22.08 -3.75 8.19
CA THR A 53 22.04 -2.29 8.55
C THR A 53 21.59 -2.03 10.01
N THR A 54 22.46 -1.53 10.90
CA THR A 54 22.13 -1.38 12.33
C THR A 54 21.40 -0.08 12.67
N ILE A 55 20.16 -0.12 13.18
CA ILE A 55 19.49 1.02 13.83
C ILE A 55 19.32 0.69 15.32
N GLU A 56 20.19 1.25 16.16
CA GLU A 56 20.00 1.26 17.60
C GLU A 56 18.96 2.32 17.96
N VAL A 57 17.86 1.90 18.59
CA VAL A 57 16.83 2.80 19.12
C VAL A 57 16.62 2.45 20.58
N ARG A 58 17.00 3.36 21.48
CA ARG A 58 16.76 3.17 22.91
C ARG A 58 15.29 3.46 23.23
N PRO A 59 14.69 2.88 24.28
CA PRO A 59 13.33 3.20 24.70
C PRO A 59 13.10 4.70 24.93
N GLU A 60 14.09 5.40 25.50
CA GLU A 60 14.12 6.86 25.65
C GLU A 60 14.15 7.59 24.30
N ASP A 61 14.75 7.00 23.27
CA ASP A 61 14.76 7.52 21.90
C ASP A 61 13.40 7.39 21.23
N LEU A 62 12.42 6.70 21.82
CA LEU A 62 11.03 6.66 21.34
C LEU A 62 10.10 7.56 22.15
N LEU A 63 10.54 8.08 23.29
CA LEU A 63 9.72 8.98 24.09
C LEU A 63 9.44 10.26 23.30
N PRO A 64 8.18 10.72 23.26
CA PRO A 64 7.85 11.98 22.63
C PRO A 64 8.59 13.13 23.32
N THR A 65 9.19 14.03 22.54
CA THR A 65 9.86 15.24 23.06
C THR A 65 8.87 16.36 23.43
N GLY A 66 7.56 16.08 23.40
CA GLY A 66 6.45 17.00 23.66
C GLY A 66 5.09 16.38 23.30
N GLU A 67 3.99 17.12 23.37
CA GLU A 67 2.71 16.65 22.81
C GLU A 67 2.85 16.42 21.31
N VAL A 68 2.53 15.20 20.83
CA VAL A 68 2.64 14.85 19.42
C VAL A 68 1.32 15.19 18.73
N SER A 69 1.23 16.42 18.21
CA SER A 69 0.19 16.81 17.25
C SER A 69 0.82 16.98 15.86
N GLY A 70 0.08 16.61 14.81
CA GLY A 70 0.56 16.72 13.42
C GLY A 70 1.13 15.41 12.86
N VAL A 71 2.15 15.51 11.98
CA VAL A 71 2.69 14.37 11.24
C VAL A 71 3.73 13.63 12.08
N LEU A 72 3.63 12.30 12.15
CA LEU A 72 4.62 11.45 12.80
C LEU A 72 5.94 11.48 12.03
N SER A 73 7.04 11.71 12.75
CA SER A 73 8.38 11.47 12.24
C SER A 73 8.70 9.98 12.16
N SER A 74 9.83 9.61 11.57
CA SER A 74 10.39 8.25 11.57
C SER A 74 10.38 7.62 12.98
N LYS A 75 10.82 8.38 13.98
CA LYS A 75 10.77 8.01 15.42
C LYS A 75 9.33 7.73 15.88
N GLY A 76 8.37 8.57 15.49
CA GLY A 76 6.96 8.38 15.82
C GLY A 76 6.34 7.14 15.16
N ILE A 77 6.67 6.89 13.89
CA ILE A 77 6.25 5.72 13.14
C ILE A 77 6.80 4.45 13.80
N LEU A 78 8.10 4.41 14.11
CA LEU A 78 8.73 3.28 14.78
C LEU A 78 8.12 3.02 16.16
N ARG A 79 7.92 4.07 16.96
CA ARG A 79 7.23 3.96 18.24
C ARG A 79 5.86 3.31 18.08
N ASP A 80 5.06 3.79 17.12
CA ASP A 80 3.71 3.30 16.94
C ASP A 80 3.67 1.86 16.40
N LEU A 81 4.65 1.44 15.60
CA LEU A 81 4.84 0.04 15.21
C LEU A 81 5.16 -0.84 16.43
N VAL A 82 6.12 -0.44 17.26
CA VAL A 82 6.52 -1.20 18.48
C VAL A 82 5.37 -1.31 19.48
N LEU A 83 4.58 -0.24 19.64
CA LEU A 83 3.41 -0.24 20.52
C LEU A 83 2.19 -0.98 19.93
N GLY A 84 2.29 -1.47 18.70
CA GLY A 84 1.18 -2.11 17.98
C GLY A 84 0.03 -1.15 17.66
N ARG A 85 0.28 0.16 17.67
CA ARG A 85 -0.69 1.20 17.28
C ARG A 85 -0.80 1.27 15.77
N THR A 86 0.33 1.22 15.07
CA THR A 86 0.39 1.19 13.60
C THR A 86 0.89 -0.18 13.16
N THR A 87 0.55 -0.59 11.94
CA THR A 87 1.05 -1.82 11.34
C THR A 87 1.55 -1.53 9.93
N ILE A 88 2.72 -2.06 9.57
CA ILE A 88 3.24 -2.06 8.20
C ILE A 88 3.84 -3.45 8.00
N TYR A 89 3.32 -4.22 7.05
CA TYR A 89 3.81 -5.57 6.78
C TYR A 89 3.85 -5.91 5.28
N PRO A 90 4.98 -6.37 4.73
CA PRO A 90 6.29 -6.42 5.38
C PRO A 90 6.84 -5.01 5.66
N PHE A 91 7.55 -4.84 6.77
CA PHE A 91 8.29 -3.62 7.07
C PHE A 91 9.71 -3.71 6.50
N ASP A 92 10.16 -2.67 5.83
CA ASP A 92 11.52 -2.52 5.31
C ASP A 92 12.10 -1.21 5.87
N PRO A 93 13.14 -1.25 6.71
CA PRO A 93 13.71 -0.03 7.31
C PRO A 93 14.24 0.94 6.26
N ARG A 94 14.64 0.46 5.07
CA ARG A 94 15.13 1.31 3.97
C ARG A 94 14.01 2.13 3.31
N SER A 95 12.75 1.78 3.56
CA SER A 95 11.57 2.53 3.16
C SER A 95 11.17 3.60 4.20
N LEU A 96 11.76 3.63 5.39
CA LEU A 96 11.44 4.63 6.40
C LEU A 96 12.15 5.96 6.06
N GLY A 97 11.36 7.00 5.77
CA GLY A 97 11.82 8.38 5.63
C GLY A 97 11.61 9.18 6.91
N ASP A 98 12.01 10.46 6.90
CA ASP A 98 11.97 11.33 8.08
C ASP A 98 10.58 11.51 8.69
N ASN A 99 9.53 11.50 7.86
CA ASN A 99 8.14 11.74 8.23
C ASN A 99 7.13 10.94 7.40
N SER A 100 7.61 9.90 6.73
CA SER A 100 6.79 9.02 5.90
C SER A 100 7.40 7.64 5.79
N TYR A 101 6.62 6.69 5.29
CA TYR A 101 7.09 5.38 4.91
C TYR A 101 6.80 5.14 3.42
N ASP A 102 7.84 4.82 2.65
CA ASP A 102 7.74 4.50 1.23
C ASP A 102 7.06 3.14 1.01
N LEU A 103 6.02 3.14 0.17
CA LEU A 103 5.23 1.96 -0.18
C LEU A 103 5.64 1.42 -1.55
N LYS A 104 5.71 0.09 -1.65
CA LYS A 104 6.11 -0.61 -2.87
C LYS A 104 4.91 -1.06 -3.68
N ILE A 105 5.05 -1.13 -5.00
CA ILE A 105 3.96 -1.58 -5.87
C ILE A 105 3.87 -3.11 -5.96
N ALA A 106 2.65 -3.66 -5.84
CA ALA A 106 2.37 -5.08 -6.01
C ALA A 106 2.24 -5.49 -7.49
N GLU A 107 2.27 -6.80 -7.74
CA GLU A 107 2.26 -7.36 -9.10
C GLU A 107 0.88 -7.47 -9.74
N ASP A 108 -0.19 -7.53 -8.93
CA ASP A 108 -1.55 -7.66 -9.44
C ASP A 108 -2.17 -6.29 -9.67
N TYR A 109 -2.87 -6.15 -10.79
CA TYR A 109 -3.54 -4.91 -11.16
C TYR A 109 -4.77 -5.17 -12.04
N TYR A 110 -5.70 -4.23 -12.03
CA TYR A 110 -6.82 -4.20 -12.95
C TYR A 110 -6.61 -3.16 -14.04
N VAL A 111 -7.18 -3.46 -15.20
CA VAL A 111 -7.32 -2.54 -16.32
C VAL A 111 -8.80 -2.35 -16.58
N ILE A 112 -9.19 -1.14 -16.96
CA ILE A 112 -10.55 -0.85 -17.41
C ILE A 112 -10.79 -1.65 -18.69
N LYS A 113 -11.91 -2.39 -18.77
CA LYS A 113 -12.30 -3.05 -20.02
C LYS A 113 -12.42 -1.98 -21.10
N PRO A 114 -11.70 -2.10 -22.23
CA PRO A 114 -11.81 -1.12 -23.30
C PRO A 114 -13.28 -1.03 -23.73
N GLN A 115 -13.89 0.13 -23.48
CA GLN A 115 -15.21 0.47 -23.99
C GLN A 115 -15.06 0.79 -25.48
N PHE A 116 -14.80 -0.25 -26.28
CA PHE A 116 -14.61 -0.25 -27.73
C PHE A 116 -14.03 1.06 -28.27
N LYS A 117 -12.89 1.51 -27.72
CA LYS A 117 -12.31 2.79 -28.13
C LYS A 117 -11.49 2.70 -29.43
N TRP A 118 -11.04 1.49 -29.78
CA TRP A 118 -9.86 1.28 -30.63
C TRP A 118 -10.04 0.47 -31.92
N VAL A 119 -11.25 0.06 -32.30
CA VAL A 119 -11.40 -0.85 -33.46
C VAL A 119 -11.75 -0.14 -34.78
N LEU A 120 -12.14 1.15 -34.78
CA LEU A 120 -12.63 1.80 -35.99
C LEU A 120 -12.15 3.26 -36.13
N PRO A 121 -11.36 3.60 -37.17
CA PRO A 121 -10.83 4.95 -37.42
C PRO A 121 -11.88 5.86 -38.07
N PHE A 122 -13.10 5.87 -37.54
CA PHE A 122 -14.17 6.73 -38.03
C PHE A 122 -14.51 7.79 -36.97
N PRO A 123 -14.62 9.08 -37.35
CA PRO A 123 -15.09 10.14 -36.46
C PRO A 123 -16.56 9.91 -36.07
N GLY A 124 -17.06 10.73 -35.13
CA GLY A 124 -18.35 10.58 -34.44
C GLY A 124 -19.58 10.21 -35.29
N THR A 125 -20.66 9.86 -34.60
CA THR A 125 -21.98 9.36 -35.10
C THR A 125 -21.96 8.10 -35.96
N MET A 126 -21.13 7.98 -37.01
CA MET A 126 -21.05 6.77 -37.85
C MET A 126 -20.53 5.55 -37.07
N ARG A 127 -19.55 5.79 -36.21
CA ARG A 127 -19.02 4.80 -35.26
C ARG A 127 -20.08 4.32 -34.26
N MET A 128 -20.95 5.22 -33.80
CA MET A 128 -22.01 4.91 -32.83
C MET A 128 -23.10 4.04 -33.47
N LEU A 129 -23.49 4.36 -34.71
CA LEU A 129 -24.43 3.58 -35.52
C LEU A 129 -23.95 2.15 -35.85
N LEU A 130 -22.65 1.97 -36.12
CA LEU A 130 -22.08 0.64 -36.38
C LEU A 130 -21.96 -0.22 -35.11
N LEU A 131 -21.64 0.39 -33.96
CA LEU A 131 -21.56 -0.32 -32.69
C LEU A 131 -22.94 -0.83 -32.22
N ASP A 132 -23.98 -0.01 -32.35
CA ASP A 132 -25.35 -0.39 -32.01
C ASP A 132 -25.87 -1.56 -32.87
N ARG A 133 -25.45 -1.62 -34.14
CA ARG A 133 -25.94 -2.63 -35.11
C ARG A 133 -25.31 -4.02 -34.93
N PHE A 134 -24.08 -4.11 -34.42
CA PHE A 134 -23.34 -5.39 -34.33
C PHE A 134 -23.18 -5.94 -32.91
N PHE A 135 -23.18 -5.09 -31.88
CA PHE A 135 -22.78 -5.51 -30.52
C PHE A 135 -23.88 -5.32 -29.46
N GLY A 136 -25.06 -4.86 -29.88
CA GLY A 136 -26.18 -4.57 -28.98
C GLY A 136 -25.95 -3.29 -28.18
N LYS A 137 -27.04 -2.72 -27.65
CA LYS A 137 -27.06 -1.48 -26.85
C LYS A 137 -26.29 -1.67 -25.54
N HIS A 138 -24.97 -1.48 -25.57
CA HIS A 138 -24.20 -1.33 -24.34
C HIS A 138 -24.38 0.10 -23.84
N SER A 139 -24.85 0.27 -22.60
CA SER A 139 -24.94 1.60 -21.99
C SER A 139 -23.54 2.20 -21.90
N HIS A 140 -23.33 3.34 -22.55
CA HIS A 140 -22.11 4.16 -22.43
C HIS A 140 -21.93 4.81 -21.04
N VAL A 141 -22.80 4.46 -20.10
CA VAL A 141 -22.84 5.01 -18.75
C VAL A 141 -22.25 3.99 -17.79
N PHE A 142 -21.23 4.41 -17.06
CA PHE A 142 -20.75 3.67 -15.89
C PHE A 142 -21.55 4.11 -14.67
N ASN A 143 -22.36 3.20 -14.12
CA ASN A 143 -23.09 3.44 -12.87
C ASN A 143 -22.36 2.77 -11.69
N PRO A 144 -21.59 3.52 -10.88
CA PRO A 144 -20.82 2.94 -9.78
C PRO A 144 -21.70 2.37 -8.65
N TRP A 145 -23.00 2.72 -8.60
CA TRP A 145 -23.96 2.14 -7.65
C TRP A 145 -24.56 0.81 -8.11
N SER A 146 -24.25 0.32 -9.31
CA SER A 146 -24.63 -1.01 -9.79
C SER A 146 -23.48 -1.98 -9.60
N LYS A 147 -23.70 -3.06 -8.83
CA LYS A 147 -22.69 -4.12 -8.65
C LYS A 147 -22.27 -4.71 -10.00
N VAL A 148 -23.24 -4.96 -10.87
CA VAL A 148 -23.02 -5.53 -12.21
C VAL A 148 -22.18 -4.59 -13.07
N ASP A 149 -22.45 -3.28 -13.06
CA ASP A 149 -21.66 -2.33 -13.86
C ASP A 149 -20.26 -2.12 -13.29
N SER A 150 -20.13 -2.09 -11.96
CA SER A 150 -18.83 -2.02 -11.27
C SER A 150 -17.94 -3.21 -11.63
N GLU A 151 -18.46 -4.44 -11.52
CA GLU A 151 -17.73 -5.66 -11.88
C GLU A 151 -17.49 -5.79 -13.39
N ARG A 152 -18.41 -5.30 -14.22
CA ARG A 152 -18.26 -5.31 -15.68
C ARG A 152 -17.19 -4.33 -16.14
N TYR A 153 -17.04 -3.19 -15.49
CA TYR A 153 -16.13 -2.12 -15.89
C TYR A 153 -14.65 -2.56 -15.89
N TRP A 154 -14.28 -3.44 -14.96
CA TRP A 154 -12.91 -3.93 -14.80
C TRP A 154 -12.71 -5.27 -15.50
N GLU A 155 -11.50 -5.49 -16.00
CA GLU A 155 -11.07 -6.82 -16.46
C GLU A 155 -10.91 -7.81 -15.31
N LYS A 156 -10.55 -9.06 -15.63
CA LYS A 156 -9.99 -9.96 -14.61
C LYS A 156 -8.65 -9.38 -14.13
N PRO A 157 -8.23 -9.64 -12.88
CA PRO A 157 -6.94 -9.17 -12.40
C PRO A 157 -5.85 -9.69 -13.32
N ARG A 158 -4.97 -8.79 -13.75
CA ARG A 158 -3.78 -9.07 -14.54
C ARG A 158 -2.58 -9.09 -13.60
N ARG A 159 -1.57 -9.86 -13.98
CA ARG A 159 -0.27 -9.89 -13.30
C ARG A 159 0.77 -9.16 -14.15
N ALA A 160 1.68 -8.48 -13.49
CA ALA A 160 2.84 -7.81 -14.09
C ALA A 160 3.65 -8.77 -14.99
N ARG A 161 4.34 -8.20 -15.98
CA ARG A 161 5.03 -8.94 -17.04
C ARG A 161 6.54 -8.90 -16.86
N THR A 162 7.22 -9.96 -17.28
CA THR A 162 8.68 -9.94 -17.43
C THR A 162 9.11 -8.98 -18.56
N PRO A 163 10.34 -8.45 -18.55
CA PRO A 163 10.88 -7.66 -19.67
C PRO A 163 10.72 -8.35 -21.02
N GLU A 164 10.92 -9.67 -21.10
CA GLU A 164 10.83 -10.46 -22.33
C GLU A 164 9.40 -10.54 -22.86
N GLN A 165 8.43 -10.75 -21.97
CA GLN A 165 7.00 -10.72 -22.32
C GLN A 165 6.60 -9.33 -22.79
N LEU A 166 7.02 -8.28 -22.08
CA LEU A 166 6.67 -6.91 -22.43
C LEU A 166 7.29 -6.50 -23.77
N LYS A 167 8.55 -6.87 -24.03
CA LYS A 167 9.23 -6.64 -25.31
C LYS A 167 8.45 -7.24 -26.47
N ARG A 168 7.96 -8.47 -26.30
CA ARG A 168 7.13 -9.17 -27.30
C ARG A 168 5.78 -8.49 -27.50
N ASP A 169 5.10 -8.15 -26.42
CA ASP A 169 3.74 -7.58 -26.45
C ASP A 169 3.74 -6.17 -27.06
N LEU A 170 4.73 -5.34 -26.70
CA LEU A 170 4.86 -3.97 -27.19
C LEU A 170 5.59 -3.85 -28.52
N LYS A 171 6.18 -4.95 -29.03
CA LYS A 171 6.99 -4.98 -30.26
C LYS A 171 8.13 -3.94 -30.27
N VAL A 172 8.69 -3.65 -29.10
CA VAL A 172 9.81 -2.71 -28.95
C VAL A 172 11.14 -3.43 -29.22
N LYS A 173 12.06 -2.74 -29.89
CA LYS A 173 13.35 -3.33 -30.28
C LYS A 173 14.25 -3.59 -29.08
N ASP A 174 14.26 -2.70 -28.10
CA ASP A 174 15.07 -2.81 -26.89
C ASP A 174 14.32 -2.28 -25.66
N LEU A 175 14.59 -2.90 -24.51
CA LEU A 175 14.13 -2.52 -23.18
C LEU A 175 15.35 -2.55 -22.27
N ASN A 176 15.81 -1.38 -21.83
CA ASN A 176 17.05 -1.24 -21.07
C ASN A 176 16.76 -0.97 -19.59
N GLY A 177 17.70 -1.35 -18.72
CA GLY A 177 17.67 -0.99 -17.30
C GLY A 177 16.91 -1.95 -16.39
N PHE A 178 16.47 -3.11 -16.87
CA PHE A 178 15.82 -4.15 -16.08
C PHE A 178 16.80 -5.23 -15.62
N ARG A 179 16.55 -5.79 -14.44
CA ARG A 179 17.27 -6.94 -13.90
C ARG A 179 16.55 -8.23 -14.28
N ASN A 180 17.29 -9.33 -14.27
CA ASN A 180 16.69 -10.66 -14.39
C ASN A 180 15.70 -10.89 -13.25
N GLY A 181 14.46 -11.25 -13.59
CA GLY A 181 13.39 -11.48 -12.63
C GLY A 181 12.52 -10.27 -12.31
N ASP A 182 12.81 -9.09 -12.87
CA ASP A 182 11.92 -7.94 -12.74
C ASP A 182 10.53 -8.26 -13.29
N LEU A 183 9.51 -7.73 -12.64
CA LEU A 183 8.15 -7.70 -13.13
C LEU A 183 7.73 -6.25 -13.35
N ILE A 184 7.03 -5.99 -14.46
CA ILE A 184 6.75 -4.65 -14.96
C ILE A 184 5.25 -4.47 -15.13
N LEU A 185 4.73 -3.39 -14.57
CA LEU A 185 3.43 -2.83 -14.94
C LEU A 185 3.67 -1.83 -16.07
N ALA A 186 2.92 -1.94 -17.15
CA ALA A 186 3.00 -1.02 -18.28
C ALA A 186 1.62 -0.42 -18.57
N ALA A 187 1.57 0.90 -18.71
CA ALA A 187 0.38 1.66 -19.04
C ALA A 187 0.59 2.47 -20.31
N TYR A 188 -0.41 2.40 -21.19
CA TYR A 188 -0.52 3.29 -22.34
C TYR A 188 -0.85 4.73 -21.87
N PRO A 189 -0.51 5.78 -22.64
CA PRO A 189 -0.81 7.17 -22.26
C PRO A 189 -2.28 7.40 -21.86
N GLY A 190 -2.48 8.16 -20.78
CA GLY A 190 -3.80 8.48 -20.22
C GLY A 190 -4.53 7.30 -19.56
N THR A 191 -4.04 6.07 -19.67
CA THR A 191 -4.68 4.90 -19.04
C THR A 191 -4.39 4.85 -17.56
N MET A 192 -5.39 4.39 -16.79
CA MET A 192 -5.25 4.13 -15.37
C MET A 192 -5.27 2.61 -15.14
N LEU A 193 -4.34 2.16 -14.30
CA LEU A 193 -4.29 0.84 -13.71
C LEU A 193 -4.74 0.96 -12.26
N LEU A 194 -5.57 0.03 -11.80
CA LEU A 194 -5.91 -0.08 -10.38
C LEU A 194 -5.04 -1.17 -9.78
N GLY A 195 -3.99 -0.77 -9.05
CA GLY A 195 -3.06 -1.67 -8.37
C GLY A 195 -3.14 -1.52 -6.86
N SER A 196 -2.25 -2.19 -6.13
CA SER A 196 -2.13 -2.03 -4.68
C SER A 196 -0.70 -1.89 -4.23
N THR A 197 -0.50 -1.42 -3.00
CA THR A 197 0.75 -1.58 -2.28
C THR A 197 1.08 -3.06 -2.06
N GLN A 198 2.36 -3.38 -1.86
CA GLN A 198 2.77 -4.70 -1.35
C GLN A 198 2.47 -4.82 0.14
N GLU A 199 2.63 -3.70 0.85
CA GLU A 199 2.46 -3.61 2.28
C GLU A 199 0.98 -3.60 2.68
N PHE A 200 0.66 -4.37 3.70
CA PHE A 200 -0.54 -4.21 4.51
C PHE A 200 -0.28 -3.12 5.55
N VAL A 201 -1.11 -2.09 5.53
CA VAL A 201 -0.98 -0.91 6.38
C VAL A 201 -2.14 -0.87 7.37
N GLY A 202 -1.81 -0.71 8.64
CA GLY A 202 -2.72 -0.49 9.75
C GLY A 202 -2.50 0.90 10.34
N THR A 203 -3.50 1.76 10.39
CA THR A 203 -3.33 3.15 10.87
C THR A 203 -3.58 3.34 12.37
N GLY A 204 -4.28 2.40 13.01
CA GLY A 204 -4.60 2.49 14.43
C GLY A 204 -5.41 3.72 14.81
N GLY A 205 -4.93 4.51 15.76
CA GLY A 205 -5.52 5.80 16.12
C GLY A 205 -5.13 6.96 15.18
N ASN A 206 -4.17 6.74 14.27
CA ASN A 206 -3.71 7.78 13.36
C ASN A 206 -4.53 7.80 12.07
N VAL A 207 -4.38 8.88 11.31
CA VAL A 207 -4.86 8.98 9.93
C VAL A 207 -3.67 8.87 9.00
N GLY A 208 -3.81 8.15 7.88
CA GLY A 208 -2.78 8.08 6.85
C GLY A 208 -3.07 9.04 5.69
N ILE A 209 -2.04 9.61 5.09
CA ILE A 209 -2.10 10.37 3.84
C ILE A 209 -1.15 9.74 2.85
N VAL A 210 -1.68 9.24 1.73
CA VAL A 210 -0.91 8.56 0.69
C VAL A 210 -0.62 9.52 -0.45
N SER A 211 0.64 9.58 -0.87
CA SER A 211 1.05 10.43 -1.99
C SER A 211 2.09 9.73 -2.88
N ALA A 212 2.30 10.27 -4.07
CA ALA A 212 3.40 9.86 -4.92
C ALA A 212 4.75 10.21 -4.29
N ARG A 213 5.77 9.40 -4.57
CA ARG A 213 7.15 9.88 -4.46
C ARG A 213 7.39 10.92 -5.56
N SER A 214 8.16 11.98 -5.26
CA SER A 214 8.35 13.07 -6.22
C SER A 214 8.89 12.59 -7.57
N SER A 215 9.85 11.65 -7.58
CA SER A 215 10.40 11.07 -8.80
C SER A 215 9.35 10.34 -9.64
N ILE A 216 8.42 9.62 -9.01
CA ILE A 216 7.31 8.93 -9.69
C ILE A 216 6.39 9.95 -10.37
N GLY A 217 6.08 11.04 -9.65
CA GLY A 217 5.35 12.17 -10.22
C GLY A 217 6.09 12.82 -11.40
N ARG A 218 7.42 12.99 -11.32
CA ARG A 218 8.25 13.54 -12.40
C ARG A 218 8.41 12.57 -13.58
N SER A 219 8.18 11.28 -13.37
CA SER A 219 8.18 10.21 -14.38
C SER A 219 6.77 9.90 -14.91
N HIS A 220 5.91 10.92 -15.00
CA HIS A 220 4.59 10.82 -15.62
C HIS A 220 3.63 9.79 -15.00
N TRP A 221 3.71 9.54 -13.69
CA TRP A 221 2.72 8.75 -12.97
C TRP A 221 1.91 9.58 -11.96
N THR A 222 0.63 9.26 -11.81
CA THR A 222 -0.13 9.46 -10.56
C THR A 222 -0.20 8.13 -9.82
N VAL A 223 -0.48 8.18 -8.51
CA VAL A 223 -0.65 6.97 -7.65
C VAL A 223 -1.96 7.00 -6.89
N CYS A 224 -2.51 8.19 -6.71
CA CYS A 224 -3.84 8.50 -6.19
C CYS A 224 -4.23 9.85 -6.79
N GLU A 225 -5.44 9.99 -7.34
CA GLU A 225 -5.87 11.24 -7.98
C GLU A 225 -6.69 12.10 -7.02
N ASP A 226 -7.63 11.50 -6.27
CA ASP A 226 -8.59 12.25 -5.44
C ASP A 226 -8.99 11.56 -4.11
N ALA A 227 -8.37 10.44 -3.75
CA ALA A 227 -8.75 9.62 -2.58
C ALA A 227 -7.56 9.22 -1.67
N PHE A 228 -6.74 10.19 -1.25
CA PHE A 228 -5.47 9.93 -0.55
C PHE A 228 -5.59 9.69 0.97
N LEU A 229 -6.78 9.82 1.55
CA LEU A 229 -7.02 9.72 2.99
C LEU A 229 -7.24 8.26 3.43
N ILE A 230 -6.41 7.78 4.35
CA ILE A 230 -6.55 6.46 4.98
C ILE A 230 -7.07 6.67 6.41
N ASN A 231 -8.30 6.24 6.67
CA ASN A 231 -8.98 6.49 7.94
C ASN A 231 -8.30 5.84 9.14
N GLN A 232 -8.61 6.30 10.36
CA GLN A 232 -8.29 5.58 11.58
C GLN A 232 -8.82 4.14 11.53
N ARG A 233 -8.08 3.23 12.18
CA ARG A 233 -8.37 1.80 12.31
C ARG A 233 -8.42 1.06 10.96
N TYR A 234 -8.00 1.70 9.86
CA TYR A 234 -7.81 1.04 8.59
C TYR A 234 -6.78 -0.07 8.75
N LYS A 235 -7.01 -1.22 8.11
CA LYS A 235 -6.08 -2.36 8.06
C LYS A 235 -6.29 -3.15 6.77
N ASN A 236 -5.46 -2.90 5.75
CA ASN A 236 -5.42 -3.64 4.49
C ASN A 236 -4.22 -3.19 3.62
N ARG A 237 -4.05 -3.77 2.42
CA ARG A 237 -3.29 -3.14 1.33
C ARG A 237 -4.03 -1.93 0.78
N ILE A 238 -3.28 -0.88 0.47
CA ILE A 238 -3.82 0.36 -0.07
C ILE A 238 -3.96 0.21 -1.59
N ALA A 239 -5.17 0.43 -2.11
CA ALA A 239 -5.41 0.51 -3.54
C ALA A 239 -4.83 1.82 -4.12
N LEU A 240 -4.26 1.74 -5.31
CA LEU A 240 -3.56 2.82 -5.99
C LEU A 240 -4.17 3.02 -7.39
N GLU A 241 -4.49 4.28 -7.71
CA GLU A 241 -4.98 4.72 -9.01
C GLU A 241 -3.78 5.18 -9.84
N LEU A 242 -3.13 4.22 -10.49
CA LEU A 242 -1.90 4.46 -11.23
C LEU A 242 -2.23 4.97 -12.63
N ARG A 243 -2.18 6.28 -12.88
CA ARG A 243 -2.39 6.83 -14.22
C ARG A 243 -1.09 7.26 -14.89
N SER A 244 -0.94 6.86 -16.15
CA SER A 244 0.04 7.47 -17.05
C SER A 244 -0.39 8.90 -17.40
N LYS A 245 0.41 9.89 -17.02
CA LYS A 245 0.22 11.31 -17.31
C LYS A 245 0.71 11.72 -18.71
N PHE A 246 1.22 10.78 -19.52
CA PHE A 246 1.45 11.08 -20.92
C PHE A 246 0.13 11.45 -21.59
N SER A 247 0.15 12.50 -22.41
CA SER A 247 -1.03 12.86 -23.22
C SER A 247 -1.40 11.67 -24.11
N PRO A 248 -2.69 11.37 -24.31
CA PRO A 248 -3.14 10.37 -25.27
C PRO A 248 -2.61 10.56 -26.70
N GLU A 249 -2.15 11.78 -27.04
CA GLU A 249 -1.51 12.11 -28.33
C GLU A 249 -0.13 11.45 -28.52
N TYR A 250 0.52 10.99 -27.45
CA TYR A 250 1.80 10.29 -27.52
C TYR A 250 1.63 8.80 -27.79
N GLU A 251 0.99 8.44 -28.91
CA GLU A 251 0.45 7.10 -29.19
C GLU A 251 1.44 5.92 -29.08
N ASP A 252 2.75 6.18 -29.05
CA ASP A 252 3.79 5.14 -28.92
C ASP A 252 4.53 5.13 -27.55
N HIS A 253 4.08 5.91 -26.56
CA HIS A 253 4.81 6.09 -25.29
C HIS A 253 4.23 5.28 -24.14
N TRP A 254 4.81 4.12 -23.85
CA TRP A 254 4.44 3.32 -22.68
C TRP A 254 5.12 3.83 -21.43
N ASN A 255 4.34 4.06 -20.37
CA ASN A 255 4.89 4.33 -19.05
C ASN A 255 4.96 3.02 -18.24
N ILE A 256 6.00 2.88 -17.42
CA ILE A 256 6.29 1.63 -16.72
C ILE A 256 6.54 1.83 -15.23
N LEU A 257 6.27 0.80 -14.44
CA LEU A 257 6.67 0.67 -13.03
C LEU A 257 7.21 -0.74 -12.80
N ILE A 258 8.25 -0.86 -11.98
CA ILE A 258 8.83 -2.15 -11.59
C ILE A 258 8.19 -2.59 -10.27
N VAL A 259 7.69 -3.82 -10.22
CA VAL A 259 7.12 -4.44 -9.01
C VAL A 259 8.16 -4.48 -7.90
N GLY A 260 7.74 -4.15 -6.67
CA GLY A 260 8.63 -4.13 -5.52
C GLY A 260 9.45 -2.85 -5.37
N GLU A 261 9.39 -1.94 -6.34
CA GLU A 261 9.98 -0.61 -6.20
C GLU A 261 9.05 0.36 -5.47
N ARG A 262 9.65 1.35 -4.81
CA ARG A 262 8.97 2.37 -4.01
C ARG A 262 8.26 3.38 -4.93
N VAL A 263 6.92 3.32 -4.98
CA VAL A 263 6.10 4.16 -5.87
C VAL A 263 5.30 5.25 -5.15
N ALA A 264 4.90 4.97 -3.92
CA ALA A 264 4.10 5.86 -3.08
C ALA A 264 4.78 6.03 -1.73
N GLN A 265 4.23 6.90 -0.91
CA GLN A 265 4.61 7.09 0.47
C GLN A 265 3.36 7.39 1.31
N ILE A 266 3.37 6.95 2.56
CA ILE A 266 2.33 7.27 3.54
C ILE A 266 2.91 8.13 4.67
N ALA A 267 2.26 9.25 4.97
CA ALA A 267 2.48 10.03 6.17
C ALA A 267 1.38 9.71 7.19
N PHE A 268 1.74 9.54 8.46
CA PHE A 268 0.77 9.32 9.53
C PHE A 268 0.54 10.63 10.26
N LEU A 269 -0.70 11.05 10.40
CA LEU A 269 -1.13 12.20 11.17
C LEU A 269 -1.70 11.70 12.49
N SER A 270 -1.10 12.18 13.59
CA SER A 270 -1.65 12.04 14.92
C SER A 270 -3.05 12.64 14.96
N SER A 271 -3.98 11.90 15.56
CA SER A 271 -5.39 12.27 15.63
C SER A 271 -5.95 11.85 16.98
N GLU A 272 -6.92 12.60 17.48
CA GLU A 272 -7.70 12.20 18.65
C GLU A 272 -8.43 10.89 18.38
N GLU A 273 -8.71 10.12 19.43
CA GLU A 273 -9.38 8.84 19.27
C GLU A 273 -10.80 9.04 18.70
N ALA A 274 -11.09 8.38 17.56
CA ALA A 274 -12.44 8.35 17.03
C ALA A 274 -13.39 7.62 18.00
N LEU A 275 -14.65 8.05 18.00
CA LEU A 275 -15.75 7.41 18.75
C LEU A 275 -15.76 5.88 18.54
N GLY A 276 -16.30 5.17 19.55
CA GLY A 276 -16.29 3.72 19.63
C GLY A 276 -16.87 3.01 18.40
N SER A 277 -16.48 1.75 18.22
CA SER A 277 -16.80 0.95 17.02
C SER A 277 -18.30 0.81 16.73
N GLU A 278 -19.14 0.94 17.75
CA GLU A 278 -20.60 0.91 17.67
C GLU A 278 -21.21 2.09 16.90
N LEU A 279 -20.50 3.22 16.84
CA LEU A 279 -20.91 4.41 16.07
C LEU A 279 -20.20 4.51 14.71
N GLN A 280 -19.34 3.54 14.37
CA GLN A 280 -18.55 3.59 13.14
C GLN A 280 -19.34 3.06 11.94
N ARG A 281 -19.21 3.75 10.81
CA ARG A 281 -19.71 3.26 9.53
C ARG A 281 -18.98 1.97 9.16
N GLN A 282 -19.72 0.99 8.68
CA GLN A 282 -19.11 -0.22 8.10
C GLN A 282 -18.17 0.19 6.97
N THR A 283 -16.91 -0.24 7.07
CA THR A 283 -15.92 0.04 6.04
C THR A 283 -16.04 -0.97 4.91
N LYS A 284 -15.88 -0.55 3.66
CA LYS A 284 -16.01 -1.43 2.49
C LYS A 284 -14.71 -2.14 2.11
N TYR A 285 -13.59 -1.55 2.51
CA TYR A 285 -12.25 -1.87 2.01
C TYR A 285 -11.24 -2.12 3.14
N SER A 286 -11.60 -1.82 4.39
CA SER A 286 -10.77 -2.16 5.55
C SER A 286 -11.27 -3.45 6.17
N GLN A 287 -10.35 -4.28 6.66
CA GLN A 287 -10.67 -5.50 7.41
C GLN A 287 -10.42 -5.26 8.91
N SER A 288 -10.87 -4.10 9.40
CA SER A 288 -10.73 -3.67 10.79
C SER A 288 -11.31 -4.73 11.74
N GLY A 289 -10.57 -5.10 12.78
CA GLY A 289 -10.96 -6.12 13.76
C GLY A 289 -10.48 -7.54 13.45
N LYS A 290 -10.02 -7.83 12.22
CA LYS A 290 -9.38 -9.11 11.91
C LYS A 290 -7.89 -9.12 12.28
N PRO A 291 -7.35 -10.27 12.76
CA PRO A 291 -5.93 -10.53 12.83
C PRO A 291 -5.22 -10.30 11.48
N LEU A 292 -3.95 -9.87 11.50
CA LEU A 292 -3.25 -9.46 10.27
C LEU A 292 -2.98 -10.64 9.35
N ASP A 293 -2.61 -11.78 9.92
CA ASP A 293 -2.39 -13.06 9.25
C ASP A 293 -3.64 -13.55 8.51
N GLU A 294 -4.82 -13.40 9.11
CA GLU A 294 -6.08 -13.68 8.43
C GLU A 294 -6.29 -12.76 7.22
N ILE A 295 -6.04 -11.46 7.38
CA ILE A 295 -6.16 -10.49 6.29
C ILE A 295 -5.19 -10.85 5.15
N ILE A 296 -3.94 -11.18 5.46
CA ILE A 296 -2.93 -11.57 4.46
C ILE A 296 -3.37 -12.81 3.70
N ARG A 297 -3.82 -13.84 4.42
CA ARG A 297 -4.25 -15.12 3.84
C ARG A 297 -5.47 -14.96 2.93
N ASP A 298 -6.43 -14.15 3.35
CA ASP A 298 -7.71 -14.01 2.67
C ASP A 298 -7.69 -12.92 1.59
N TRP A 299 -6.62 -12.12 1.50
CA TRP A 299 -6.53 -11.01 0.57
C TRP A 299 -6.52 -11.50 -0.88
N THR A 300 -7.32 -10.84 -1.72
CA THR A 300 -7.34 -11.05 -3.16
C THR A 300 -7.40 -9.71 -3.88
N PRO A 301 -6.94 -9.60 -5.15
CA PRO A 301 -7.01 -8.35 -5.91
C PRO A 301 -8.42 -7.73 -5.96
N GLN A 302 -9.47 -8.54 -5.88
CA GLN A 302 -10.86 -8.11 -5.86
C GLN A 302 -11.19 -7.14 -4.73
N GLU A 303 -10.41 -7.14 -3.64
CA GLU A 303 -10.54 -6.19 -2.54
C GLU A 303 -10.28 -4.74 -2.96
N MET A 304 -9.57 -4.50 -4.07
CA MET A 304 -9.34 -3.17 -4.63
C MET A 304 -10.57 -2.60 -5.35
N LEU A 305 -11.48 -3.45 -5.83
CA LEU A 305 -12.55 -3.02 -6.73
C LEU A 305 -13.56 -2.10 -6.03
N PRO A 306 -14.11 -1.07 -6.71
CA PRO A 306 -15.10 -0.18 -6.13
C PRO A 306 -16.39 -0.91 -5.71
N LYS A 307 -16.81 -0.66 -4.46
CA LYS A 307 -17.98 -1.28 -3.81
C LYS A 307 -19.08 -0.25 -3.49
N LEU A 308 -19.19 0.84 -4.27
CA LEU A 308 -20.11 1.95 -3.98
C LEU A 308 -21.59 1.51 -3.95
N TYR A 309 -21.97 0.44 -4.66
CA TYR A 309 -23.30 -0.18 -4.56
C TYR A 309 -23.72 -0.54 -3.13
N LYS A 310 -22.76 -0.87 -2.26
CA LYS A 310 -23.02 -1.19 -0.84
C LYS A 310 -23.50 0.02 -0.02
N ASP A 311 -23.31 1.25 -0.49
CA ASP A 311 -23.83 2.45 0.21
C ASP A 311 -25.35 2.56 0.14
N ARG A 312 -25.98 1.92 -0.86
CA ARG A 312 -27.44 1.94 -1.01
C ARG A 312 -28.13 0.79 -0.28
N GLU A 313 -27.46 -0.35 -0.11
CA GLU A 313 -28.00 -1.51 0.60
C GLU A 313 -28.20 -1.26 2.11
N GLY A 314 -27.52 -0.25 2.65
CA GLY A 314 -27.71 0.21 4.04
C GLY A 314 -28.77 1.30 4.24
N ARG A 315 -29.65 1.55 3.24
CA ARG A 315 -30.84 2.41 3.38
C ARG A 315 -32.10 1.59 3.57
#